data_AF-A0A3Q2QTS3-F1
#
_entry.id   AF-A0A3Q2QTS3-F1
#
_cell.length_a   1.000
_cell.length_b   1.000
_cell.length_c   1.000
_cell.angle_alpha   90.00
_cell.angle_beta   90.00
_cell.angle_gamma   90.00
#
_symmetry.space_group_name_H-M   'P 1'
#
loop_
_entity.id
_entity.type
_entity.pdbx_description
1 polymer ?
#
loop_
_entity_poly.entity_id
_entity_poly.type
_entity_poly.pdbx_seq_one_letter_code
_entity_poly.pdbx_strand_id
1 'polypeptide(L)'
;MFSYIFIVYNGTATILFCMFYSLFLVIKDKIGDAYSSAVLSYNATDSRSAAVDTLQRKLHCCGKNNFTDWSETSYFRENGIPASCCKSDNCSPESLKDLDKAKTEVIGIFLACCLSRYITNNQYEMV
;
A
#
# COMPACT_ATOMS: atom_id res chain seq x y z
N MET A 1 22.90 -42.60 3.63
CA MET A 1 23.27 -41.49 2.71
C MET A 1 22.04 -40.74 2.19
N PHE A 2 21.05 -41.42 1.58
CA PHE A 2 19.81 -40.78 1.08
C PHE A 2 18.97 -40.06 2.15
N SER A 3 18.82 -40.62 3.36
CA SER A 3 18.07 -39.97 4.45
C SER A 3 18.70 -38.67 4.95
N TYR A 4 20.03 -38.54 4.89
CA TYR A 4 20.74 -37.32 5.29
C TYR A 4 20.54 -36.21 4.26
N ILE A 5 20.60 -36.54 2.97
CA ILE A 5 20.33 -35.60 1.87
C ILE A 5 18.90 -35.06 1.95
N PHE A 6 17.92 -35.91 2.30
CA PHE A 6 16.53 -35.50 2.46
C PHE A 6 16.34 -34.55 3.65
N ILE A 7 16.95 -34.82 4.81
CA ILE A 7 16.88 -33.93 5.98
C ILE A 7 17.57 -32.60 5.70
N VAL A 8 18.73 -32.61 5.03
CA VAL A 8 19.45 -31.40 4.67
C VAL A 8 18.64 -30.57 3.67
N TYR A 9 18.07 -31.18 2.62
CA TYR A 9 17.30 -30.44 1.61
C TYR A 9 15.98 -29.87 2.15
N ASN A 10 15.22 -30.66 2.92
CA ASN A 10 13.98 -30.17 3.54
C ASN A 10 14.26 -29.17 4.67
N GLY A 11 15.35 -29.36 5.42
CA GLY A 11 15.80 -28.44 6.46
C GLY A 11 16.29 -27.10 5.89
N THR A 12 17.11 -27.11 4.83
CA THR A 12 17.55 -25.88 4.16
C THR A 12 16.40 -25.17 3.48
N ALA A 13 15.47 -25.88 2.85
CA ALA A 13 14.25 -25.30 2.28
C ALA A 13 13.38 -24.63 3.36
N THR A 14 13.24 -25.26 4.53
CA THR A 14 12.51 -24.68 5.67
C THR A 14 13.18 -23.42 6.19
N ILE A 15 14.51 -23.44 6.37
CA ILE A 15 15.27 -22.26 6.83
C ILE A 15 15.17 -21.12 5.82
N LEU A 16 15.34 -21.41 4.53
CA LEU A 16 15.20 -20.41 3.46
C LEU A 16 13.79 -19.83 3.47
N PHE A 17 12.75 -20.66 3.52
CA PHE A 17 11.36 -20.20 3.60
C PHE A 17 11.13 -19.29 4.82
N CYS A 18 11.61 -19.68 6.00
CA CYS A 18 11.52 -18.87 7.21
C CYS A 18 12.26 -17.53 7.05
N MET A 19 13.47 -17.53 6.50
CA MET A 19 14.26 -16.32 6.25
C MET A 19 13.57 -15.38 5.24
N PHE A 20 13.08 -15.92 4.12
CA PHE A 20 12.33 -15.15 3.12
C PHE A 20 11.02 -14.59 3.70
N TYR A 21 10.28 -15.40 4.46
CA TYR A 21 9.04 -14.97 5.11
C TYR A 21 9.30 -13.86 6.15
N SER A 22 10.33 -14.03 6.98
CA SER A 22 10.71 -13.03 7.99
C SER A 22 11.15 -11.71 7.33
N LEU A 23 11.95 -11.79 6.27
CA LEU A 23 12.35 -10.62 5.49
C LEU A 23 11.15 -9.93 4.85
N PHE A 24 10.22 -10.71 4.28
CA PHE A 24 9.01 -10.20 3.66
C PHE A 24 8.11 -9.44 4.64
N LEU A 25 7.97 -9.95 5.87
CA LEU A 25 7.22 -9.26 6.93
C LEU A 25 7.86 -7.91 7.27
N VAL A 26 9.19 -7.86 7.40
CA VAL A 26 9.91 -6.61 7.68
C VAL A 26 9.75 -5.60 6.54
N ILE A 27 9.82 -6.05 5.28
CA ILE A 27 9.65 -5.16 4.12
C ILE A 27 8.24 -4.55 4.11
N LYS A 28 7.21 -5.35 4.39
CA LYS A 28 5.82 -4.87 4.47
C LYS A 28 5.65 -3.78 5.52
N ASP A 29 6.22 -3.98 6.70
CA ASP A 29 6.21 -3.02 7.80
C ASP A 29 6.88 -1.70 7.40
N LYS A 30 8.12 -1.77 6.88
CA LYS A 30 8.89 -0.59 6.48
C LYS A 30 8.27 0.21 5.34
N ILE A 31 7.67 -0.46 4.35
CA ILE A 31 6.93 0.22 3.28
C ILE A 31 5.70 0.93 3.86
N GLY A 32 4.97 0.27 4.77
CA GLY A 32 3.82 0.86 5.43
C GLY A 32 4.17 2.14 6.20
N ASP A 33 5.26 2.13 6.94
CA ASP A 33 5.72 3.29 7.72
C ASP A 33 6.24 4.42 6.84
N ALA A 34 7.05 4.11 5.83
CA ALA A 34 7.53 5.09 4.87
C ALA A 34 6.36 5.76 4.13
N TYR A 35 5.37 4.96 3.73
CA TYR A 35 4.16 5.48 3.09
C TYR A 35 3.35 6.36 4.05
N SER A 36 3.17 5.95 5.31
CA SER A 36 2.50 6.77 6.34
C SER A 36 3.15 8.14 6.49
N SER A 37 4.48 8.16 6.55
CA SER A 37 5.25 9.41 6.66
C SER A 37 5.11 10.29 5.41
N ALA A 38 5.07 9.67 4.23
CA ALA A 38 4.85 10.38 2.97
C ALA A 38 3.43 10.98 2.87
N VAL A 39 2.40 10.27 3.34
CA VAL A 39 1.02 10.78 3.40
C VAL A 39 0.92 11.95 4.40
N LEU A 40 1.53 11.85 5.57
CA LEU A 40 1.52 12.92 6.57
C LEU A 40 2.21 14.20 6.09
N SER A 41 3.22 14.08 5.22
CA SER A 41 3.96 15.21 4.64
C SER A 41 3.49 15.60 3.24
N TYR A 42 2.39 15.02 2.77
CA TYR A 42 1.86 15.23 1.43
C TYR A 42 1.45 16.69 1.20
N ASN A 43 1.84 17.24 0.05
CA ASN A 43 1.54 18.63 -0.33
C ASN A 43 1.17 18.81 -1.81
N ALA A 44 0.97 17.72 -2.55
CA ALA A 44 0.66 17.66 -3.99
C ALA A 44 1.70 18.29 -4.96
N THR A 45 2.81 18.84 -4.48
CA THR A 45 3.77 19.58 -5.32
C THR A 45 5.13 18.91 -5.43
N ASP A 46 5.53 18.10 -4.45
CA ASP A 46 6.84 17.47 -4.41
C ASP A 46 6.87 16.04 -5.00
N SER A 47 8.08 15.52 -5.22
CA SER A 47 8.29 14.17 -5.75
C SER A 47 7.75 13.07 -4.84
N ARG A 48 7.70 13.33 -3.52
CA ARG A 48 7.12 12.39 -2.54
C ARG A 48 5.60 12.30 -2.71
N SER A 49 4.93 13.43 -2.92
CA SER A 49 3.50 13.49 -3.23
C SER A 49 3.19 12.75 -4.54
N ALA A 50 4.02 12.96 -5.58
CA ALA A 50 3.89 12.21 -6.83
C ALA A 50 4.08 10.68 -6.65
N ALA A 51 4.97 10.26 -5.75
CA ALA A 51 5.16 8.86 -5.41
C ALA A 51 3.93 8.28 -4.67
N VAL A 52 3.38 9.03 -3.71
CA VAL A 52 2.13 8.66 -3.00
C VAL A 52 1.00 8.46 -4.01
N ASP A 53 0.80 9.41 -4.91
CA ASP A 53 -0.24 9.35 -5.93
C ASP A 53 -0.05 8.16 -6.90
N THR A 54 1.20 7.88 -7.26
CA THR A 54 1.54 6.74 -8.13
C THR A 54 1.23 5.42 -7.45
N LEU A 55 1.57 5.28 -6.17
CA LEU A 55 1.25 4.09 -5.39
C LEU A 55 -0.27 3.91 -5.25
N GLN A 56 -1.00 4.98 -4.94
CA GLN A 56 -2.46 4.94 -4.81
C GLN A 56 -3.14 4.48 -6.09
N ARG A 57 -2.74 5.03 -7.24
CA ARG A 57 -3.28 4.64 -8.55
C ARG A 57 -2.89 3.22 -8.95
N LYS A 58 -1.61 2.84 -8.82
CA LYS A 58 -1.13 1.51 -9.26
C LYS A 58 -1.63 0.38 -8.39
N LEU A 59 -1.71 0.62 -7.08
CA LEU A 59 -2.11 -0.39 -6.11
C LEU A 59 -3.61 -0.35 -5.82
N HIS A 60 -4.31 0.67 -6.32
CA HIS A 60 -5.72 0.93 -6.00
C HIS A 60 -5.94 0.92 -4.49
N CYS A 61 -5.23 1.79 -3.77
CA CYS A 61 -5.32 1.95 -2.31
C CYS A 61 -5.50 3.43 -1.93
N CYS A 62 -6.01 3.69 -0.73
CA CYS A 62 -6.07 5.03 -0.19
C CYS A 62 -5.70 5.03 1.30
N GLY A 63 -4.59 5.67 1.66
CA GLY A 63 -4.08 5.67 3.04
C GLY A 63 -3.34 4.38 3.41
N LYS A 64 -2.72 4.36 4.59
CA LYS A 64 -1.99 3.18 5.09
C LYS A 64 -2.98 2.09 5.48
N ASN A 65 -3.96 2.47 6.29
CA ASN A 65 -5.02 1.64 6.83
C ASN A 65 -6.36 1.94 6.14
N ASN A 66 -6.67 3.21 5.88
CA ASN A 66 -7.91 3.56 5.18
C ASN A 66 -7.87 5.00 4.65
N PHE A 67 -8.85 5.36 3.83
CA PHE A 67 -8.99 6.73 3.31
C PHE A 67 -9.17 7.77 4.42
N THR A 68 -9.65 7.36 5.60
CA THR A 68 -9.78 8.22 6.78
C THR A 68 -8.45 8.69 7.34
N ASP A 69 -7.34 8.01 7.05
CA ASP A 69 -5.99 8.42 7.48
C ASP A 69 -5.66 9.83 6.95
N TRP A 70 -6.26 10.24 5.83
CA TRP A 70 -6.11 11.59 5.29
C TRP A 70 -6.59 12.68 6.23
N SER A 71 -7.56 12.40 7.11
CA SER A 71 -8.09 13.38 8.08
C SER A 71 -7.04 13.91 9.06
N GLU A 72 -5.95 13.16 9.28
CA GLU A 72 -4.85 13.57 10.14
C GLU A 72 -3.83 14.48 9.43
N THR A 73 -3.90 14.56 8.10
CA THR A 73 -2.96 15.35 7.28
C THR A 73 -3.34 16.82 7.25
N SER A 74 -2.33 17.70 7.12
CA SER A 74 -2.58 19.13 6.89
C SER A 74 -3.27 19.39 5.55
N TYR A 75 -2.96 18.58 4.53
CA TYR A 75 -3.52 18.68 3.18
C TYR A 75 -5.05 18.56 3.16
N PHE A 76 -5.61 17.65 3.96
CA PHE A 76 -7.04 17.37 3.99
C PHE A 76 -7.89 18.58 4.37
N ARG A 77 -7.37 19.48 5.21
CA ARG A 77 -8.09 20.67 5.66
C ARG A 77 -8.46 21.62 4.53
N GLU A 78 -7.62 21.69 3.50
CA GLU A 78 -7.81 22.61 2.38
C GLU A 78 -8.37 21.90 1.15
N ASN A 79 -7.91 20.69 0.87
CA ASN A 79 -8.16 19.99 -0.39
C ASN A 79 -8.98 18.70 -0.25
N GLY A 80 -9.11 18.15 0.97
CA GLY A 80 -9.72 16.84 1.19
C GLY A 80 -8.79 15.68 0.83
N ILE A 81 -9.37 14.53 0.51
CA ILE A 81 -8.65 13.34 0.04
C ILE A 81 -8.12 13.60 -1.38
N PRO A 82 -6.88 13.22 -1.72
CA PRO A 82 -6.34 13.43 -3.06
C PRO A 82 -7.10 12.62 -4.12
N ALA A 83 -7.18 13.19 -5.33
CA ALA A 83 -7.87 12.57 -6.48
C ALA A 83 -7.27 11.21 -6.91
N SER A 84 -6.01 10.93 -6.54
CA SER A 84 -5.36 9.63 -6.75
C SER A 84 -6.04 8.47 -6.01
N CYS A 85 -6.88 8.75 -5.00
CA CYS A 85 -7.69 7.76 -4.28
C CYS A 85 -9.02 7.42 -4.97
N CYS A 86 -9.38 8.13 -6.03
CA CYS A 86 -10.70 8.01 -6.64
C CYS A 86 -10.90 6.68 -7.35
N LYS A 87 -12.11 6.11 -7.21
CA LYS A 87 -12.53 4.92 -7.96
C LYS A 87 -12.73 5.21 -9.44
N SER A 88 -13.12 6.43 -9.77
CA SER A 88 -13.41 6.87 -11.14
C SER A 88 -12.91 8.30 -11.36
N ASP A 89 -12.73 8.69 -12.61
CA ASP A 89 -12.21 10.02 -12.98
C ASP A 89 -13.18 11.17 -12.64
N ASN A 90 -14.43 10.88 -12.24
CA ASN A 90 -15.49 11.85 -11.97
C ASN A 90 -15.69 12.16 -10.48
N CYS A 91 -14.66 12.01 -9.65
CA CYS A 91 -14.73 12.44 -8.26
C CYS A 91 -15.01 13.94 -8.14
N SER A 92 -16.07 14.30 -7.41
CA SER A 92 -16.34 15.69 -7.05
C SER A 92 -15.36 16.15 -5.95
N PRO A 93 -14.70 17.31 -6.10
CA PRO A 93 -13.83 17.87 -5.07
C PRO A 93 -14.56 18.13 -3.75
N GLU A 94 -15.85 18.45 -3.80
CA GLU A 94 -16.69 18.67 -2.63
C GLU A 94 -16.89 17.36 -1.83
N SER A 95 -17.08 16.24 -2.52
CA SER A 95 -17.19 14.92 -1.90
C SER A 95 -15.88 14.46 -1.24
N LEU A 96 -14.73 14.91 -1.73
CA LEU A 96 -13.42 14.52 -1.18
C LEU A 96 -13.09 15.23 0.14
N LYS A 97 -13.76 16.35 0.45
CA LYS A 97 -13.60 17.07 1.73
C LYS A 97 -14.50 16.53 2.85
N ASP A 98 -15.49 15.72 2.49
CA ASP A 98 -16.49 15.16 3.40
C ASP A 98 -16.27 13.65 3.50
N LEU A 99 -15.83 13.15 4.65
CA LEU A 99 -15.50 11.73 4.82
C LEU A 99 -16.70 10.79 4.59
N ASP A 100 -17.92 11.25 4.89
CA ASP A 100 -19.14 10.46 4.72
C ASP A 100 -19.47 10.31 3.22
N LYS A 101 -19.26 11.36 2.43
CA LYS A 101 -19.42 11.32 0.97
C LYS A 101 -18.25 10.62 0.28
N ALA A 102 -17.02 10.84 0.76
CA ALA A 102 -15.82 10.26 0.18
C ALA A 102 -15.87 8.72 0.18
N LYS A 103 -16.49 8.11 1.18
CA LYS A 103 -16.59 6.63 1.32
C LYS A 103 -17.13 5.93 0.07
N THR A 104 -18.07 6.54 -0.65
CA THR A 104 -18.64 5.97 -1.88
C THR A 104 -17.74 6.19 -3.09
N GLU A 105 -17.00 7.29 -3.12
CA GLU A 105 -16.18 7.75 -4.25
C GLU A 105 -14.73 7.21 -4.24
N VAL A 106 -14.16 6.94 -3.07
CA VAL A 106 -12.74 6.57 -2.91
C VAL A 106 -12.52 5.10 -2.59
N ILE A 107 -11.31 4.61 -2.90
CA ILE A 107 -10.91 3.23 -2.65
C ILE A 107 -10.58 3.03 -1.17
N GLY A 108 -11.42 2.31 -0.43
CA GLY A 108 -11.23 2.07 1.01
C GLY A 108 -10.35 0.87 1.37
N ILE A 109 -9.44 0.45 0.48
CA ILE A 109 -8.57 -0.71 0.72
C ILE A 109 -7.23 -0.26 1.32
N PHE A 110 -6.85 -0.91 2.42
CA PHE A 110 -5.58 -0.66 3.11
C PHE A 110 -4.36 -1.08 2.28
N LEU A 111 -3.27 -0.32 2.38
CA LEU A 111 -2.07 -0.49 1.56
C LEU A 111 -1.49 -1.91 1.65
N ALA A 112 -1.47 -2.52 2.84
CA ALA A 112 -0.92 -3.88 2.99
C ALA A 112 -1.73 -4.95 2.23
N CYS A 113 -3.04 -4.76 2.07
CA CYS A 113 -3.89 -5.63 1.24
C CYS A 113 -3.53 -5.44 -0.23
N CYS A 114 -3.46 -4.19 -0.66
CA CYS A 114 -3.14 -3.85 -2.04
C CYS A 114 -1.74 -4.32 -2.45
N LEU A 115 -0.75 -4.17 -1.56
CA LEU A 115 0.59 -4.73 -1.76
C LEU A 115 0.55 -6.25 -1.91
N SER A 116 -0.21 -6.93 -1.04
CA SER A 116 -0.33 -8.40 -1.13
C SER A 116 -1.00 -8.85 -2.43
N ARG A 117 -2.05 -8.16 -2.88
CA ARG A 117 -2.71 -8.39 -4.18
C ARG A 117 -1.79 -8.10 -5.36
N TYR A 118 -1.07 -6.98 -5.30
CA TYR A 118 -0.14 -6.60 -6.36
C TYR A 118 0.99 -7.63 -6.48
N ILE A 119 1.58 -8.04 -5.36
CA ILE A 119 2.64 -9.05 -5.35
C ILE A 119 2.11 -10.35 -5.94
N THR A 120 0.97 -10.86 -5.46
CA THR A 120 0.37 -12.12 -5.95
C THR A 120 -0.03 -12.09 -7.42
N ASN A 121 -0.59 -10.99 -7.92
CA ASN A 121 -0.93 -10.85 -9.35
C ASN A 121 0.32 -10.72 -10.24
N ASN A 122 1.37 -10.06 -9.77
CA ASN A 122 2.63 -9.91 -10.53
C ASN A 122 3.61 -11.09 -10.33
N GLN A 123 3.34 -12.05 -9.43
CA GLN A 123 4.17 -13.27 -9.32
C GLN A 123 4.15 -14.13 -10.60
N TYR A 124 3.25 -13.86 -11.55
CA TYR A 124 3.21 -14.55 -12.86
C TYR A 124 3.84 -13.76 -14.02
N GLU A 125 4.30 -12.52 -13.79
CA GLU A 125 5.00 -11.68 -14.80
C GLU A 125 6.51 -11.52 -14.53
N MET A 126 7.01 -12.01 -13.38
CA MET A 126 8.44 -12.12 -13.08
C MET A 126 8.99 -13.55 -13.30
N VAL A 127 8.38 -14.31 -14.23
CA VAL A 127 8.95 -15.53 -14.81
C VAL A 127 9.06 -15.34 -16.32
#